data_AF-A0A945D2T9-F1
#
_entry.id   AF-A0A945D2T9-F1
#
_cell.length_a   1.000
_cell.length_b   1.000
_cell.length_c   1.000
_cell.angle_alpha   90.00
_cell.angle_beta   90.00
_cell.angle_gamma   90.00
#
_symmetry.space_group_name_H-M   'P 1'
#
loop_
_entity.id
_entity.type
_entity.pdbx_description
1 polymer ?
#
loop_
_entity_poly.entity_id
_entity_poly.type
_entity_poly.pdbx_seq_one_letter_code
_entity_poly.pdbx_strand_id
1 'polypeptide(L)'
;MSHDPLPVTTDDLLEALEIFLREEVTPQMQGYGEFRTRVALNILGMLRREQQHGGDHSKDISDLARSLRDGDTSWKDQQALQEIKAANLDRLRINNPKWILED
;
A
#
# COMPACT_ATOMS: atom_id res chain seq x y z
N MET A 1 -31.86 15.87 -20.85
CA MET A 1 -30.40 15.64 -20.96
C MET A 1 -30.11 14.37 -20.20
N SER A 2 -29.88 13.26 -20.91
CA SER A 2 -29.55 11.99 -20.27
C SER A 2 -28.11 12.09 -19.79
N HIS A 3 -27.91 12.27 -18.49
CA HIS A 3 -26.59 12.19 -17.90
C HIS A 3 -26.27 10.70 -17.83
N ASP A 4 -25.50 10.20 -18.80
CA ASP A 4 -24.89 8.89 -18.64
C ASP A 4 -24.02 8.99 -17.37
N PRO A 5 -24.21 8.12 -16.36
CA PRO A 5 -23.31 8.11 -15.22
C PRO A 5 -21.92 7.76 -15.75
N LEU A 6 -20.90 8.47 -15.24
CA LEU A 6 -19.52 8.15 -15.54
C LEU A 6 -19.27 6.65 -15.27
N PRO A 7 -18.41 5.98 -16.08
CA PRO A 7 -18.13 4.57 -15.88
C PRO A 7 -17.52 4.34 -14.50
N VAL A 8 -18.03 3.32 -13.79
CA VAL A 8 -17.50 2.91 -12.48
C VAL A 8 -16.05 2.50 -12.62
N THR A 9 -15.18 3.13 -11.83
CA THR A 9 -13.75 2.88 -11.81
C THR A 9 -13.36 1.88 -10.72
N THR A 10 -12.13 1.38 -10.76
CA THR A 10 -11.59 0.54 -9.68
C THR A 10 -11.53 1.31 -8.35
N ASP A 11 -11.27 2.62 -8.36
CA ASP A 11 -11.24 3.44 -7.15
C ASP A 11 -12.65 3.55 -6.53
N ASP A 12 -13.69 3.71 -7.36
CA ASP A 12 -15.08 3.74 -6.89
C ASP A 12 -15.49 2.41 -6.22
N LEU A 13 -15.05 1.27 -6.78
CA LEU A 13 -15.30 -0.06 -6.18
C LEU A 13 -14.55 -0.25 -4.85
N LEU A 14 -13.30 0.22 -4.76
CA LEU A 14 -12.51 0.15 -3.55
C LEU A 14 -13.09 1.06 -2.45
N GLU A 15 -13.56 2.25 -2.81
CA GLU A 15 -14.23 3.18 -1.90
C GLU A 15 -15.56 2.59 -1.39
N ALA A 16 -16.39 2.04 -2.28
CA ALA A 16 -17.65 1.40 -1.89
C ALA A 16 -17.41 0.22 -0.93
N LEU A 17 -16.37 -0.59 -1.19
CA LEU A 17 -15.98 -1.68 -0.31
C LEU A 17 -15.49 -1.18 1.06
N GLU A 18 -14.73 -0.09 1.09
CA GLU A 18 -14.28 0.53 2.34
C GLU A 18 -15.47 1.01 3.19
N ILE A 19 -16.44 1.69 2.58
CA ILE A 19 -17.67 2.17 3.23
C ILE A 19 -18.45 0.98 3.81
N PHE A 20 -18.72 -0.05 3.01
CA PHE A 20 -19.42 -1.25 3.46
C PHE A 20 -18.73 -1.91 4.67
N LEU A 21 -17.40 -2.08 4.60
CA LEU A 21 -16.65 -2.69 5.69
C LEU A 21 -16.67 -1.83 6.97
N ARG A 22 -16.64 -0.50 6.85
CA ARG A 22 -16.66 0.41 8.02
C ARG A 22 -18.04 0.54 8.63
N GLU A 23 -19.06 0.76 7.82
CA GLU A 23 -20.38 1.16 8.27
C GLU A 23 -21.30 -0.03 8.55
N GLU A 24 -21.14 -1.12 7.80
CA GLU A 24 -22.03 -2.27 7.92
C GLU A 24 -21.32 -3.46 8.60
N VAL A 25 -20.11 -3.81 8.19
CA VAL A 25 -19.45 -5.02 8.70
C VAL A 25 -18.84 -4.81 10.08
N THR A 26 -17.97 -3.81 10.24
CA THR A 26 -17.22 -3.58 11.49
C THR A 26 -18.12 -3.49 12.73
N PRO A 27 -19.26 -2.76 12.71
CA PRO A 27 -20.12 -2.62 13.91
C PRO A 27 -20.76 -3.93 14.38
N GLN A 28 -20.88 -4.91 13.49
CA GLN A 28 -21.43 -6.22 13.80
C GLN A 28 -20.37 -7.22 14.28
N MET A 29 -19.09 -6.89 14.16
CA MET A 29 -17.99 -7.77 14.53
C MET A 29 -17.59 -7.60 16.00
N GLN A 30 -17.14 -8.69 16.62
CA GLN A 30 -16.58 -8.69 17.97
C GLN A 30 -15.31 -9.55 18.04
N GLY A 31 -14.43 -9.24 18.99
CA GLY A 31 -13.21 -10.00 19.24
C GLY A 31 -12.33 -10.12 17.99
N TYR A 32 -12.02 -11.35 17.58
CA TYR A 32 -11.12 -11.61 16.46
C TYR A 32 -11.65 -11.09 15.12
N GLY A 33 -12.98 -11.09 14.91
CA GLY A 33 -13.61 -10.56 13.69
C GLY A 33 -13.39 -9.06 13.51
N GLU A 34 -13.44 -8.30 14.61
CA GLU A 34 -13.24 -6.86 14.62
C GLU A 34 -11.80 -6.50 14.25
N PHE A 35 -10.83 -7.25 14.78
CA PHE A 35 -9.42 -7.10 14.44
C PHE A 35 -9.16 -7.34 12.95
N ARG A 36 -9.65 -8.47 12.40
CA ARG A 36 -9.46 -8.78 10.97
C ARG A 36 -10.09 -7.74 10.05
N THR A 37 -11.24 -7.17 10.43
CA THR A 37 -11.92 -6.14 9.62
C THR A 37 -11.10 -4.84 9.60
N ARG A 38 -10.50 -4.45 10.73
CA ARG A 38 -9.53 -3.34 10.77
C ARG A 38 -8.30 -3.60 9.92
N VAL A 39 -7.77 -4.83 9.94
CA VAL A 39 -6.64 -5.21 9.07
C VAL A 39 -7.03 -5.11 7.59
N ALA A 40 -8.20 -5.60 7.20
CA ALA A 40 -8.69 -5.51 5.83
C ALA A 40 -8.84 -4.05 5.37
N LEU A 41 -9.43 -3.19 6.20
CA LEU A 41 -9.54 -1.75 5.93
C LEU A 41 -8.18 -1.07 5.77
N ASN A 42 -7.19 -1.44 6.59
CA ASN A 42 -5.84 -0.91 6.46
C ASN A 42 -5.18 -1.35 5.14
N ILE A 43 -5.36 -2.61 4.73
CA ILE A 43 -4.85 -3.13 3.46
C ILE A 43 -5.50 -2.39 2.27
N LEU A 44 -6.83 -2.20 2.30
CA LEU A 44 -7.54 -1.43 1.27
C LEU A 44 -7.00 0.00 1.16
N GLY A 45 -6.76 0.66 2.29
CA GLY A 45 -6.15 1.98 2.31
C GLY A 45 -4.75 2.00 1.68
N MET A 46 -3.91 0.99 1.92
CA MET A 46 -2.60 0.89 1.28
C MET A 46 -2.72 0.71 -0.24
N LEU A 47 -3.57 -0.21 -0.69
CA LEU A 47 -3.79 -0.49 -2.12
C LEU A 47 -4.29 0.75 -2.88
N ARG A 48 -5.21 1.52 -2.28
CA ARG A 48 -5.74 2.75 -2.87
C ARG A 48 -4.66 3.81 -3.03
N ARG A 49 -3.80 3.99 -2.02
CA ARG A 49 -2.65 4.91 -2.10
C ARG A 49 -1.63 4.45 -3.14
N GLU A 50 -1.35 3.15 -3.23
CA GLU A 50 -0.46 2.60 -4.26
C GLU A 50 -1.02 2.82 -5.68
N GLN A 51 -2.34 2.64 -5.89
CA GLN A 51 -2.97 2.90 -7.18
C GLN A 51 -2.84 4.38 -7.59
N GLN A 52 -3.04 5.32 -6.66
CA GLN A 52 -2.93 6.76 -6.91
C GLN A 52 -1.50 7.19 -7.26
N HIS A 53 -0.48 6.49 -6.74
CA HIS A 53 0.92 6.84 -6.94
C HIS A 53 1.61 6.17 -8.13
N GLY A 54 0.93 5.30 -8.91
CA GLY A 54 1.46 4.76 -10.18
C GLY A 54 2.79 4.03 -10.02
N GLY A 55 2.78 2.86 -9.36
CA GLY A 55 3.99 2.16 -8.93
C GLY A 55 4.89 1.61 -10.05
N ASP A 56 5.88 2.40 -10.48
CA ASP A 56 7.00 1.93 -11.33
C ASP A 56 8.23 1.45 -10.50
N HIS A 57 8.18 1.58 -9.16
CA HIS A 57 9.33 1.30 -8.29
C HIS A 57 9.54 -0.20 -7.94
N SER A 58 8.66 -1.11 -8.38
CA SER A 58 8.73 -2.51 -7.97
C SER A 58 9.81 -3.31 -8.70
N LYS A 59 10.18 -2.88 -9.92
CA LYS A 59 11.09 -3.64 -10.79
C LYS A 59 12.55 -3.55 -10.31
N ASP A 60 13.03 -2.34 -10.02
CA ASP A 60 14.41 -2.11 -9.58
C ASP A 60 14.74 -2.79 -8.24
N ILE A 61 13.78 -2.80 -7.31
CA ILE A 61 13.98 -3.46 -6.00
C ILE A 61 13.95 -4.98 -6.13
N SER A 62 13.18 -5.52 -7.08
CA SER A 62 13.10 -6.97 -7.30
C SER A 62 14.44 -7.51 -7.82
N ASP A 63 15.09 -6.75 -8.69
CA ASP A 63 16.39 -7.11 -9.26
C ASP A 63 17.51 -6.98 -8.22
N LEU A 64 17.53 -5.91 -7.41
CA LEU A 64 18.44 -5.78 -6.27
C LEU A 64 18.22 -6.89 -5.22
N ALA A 65 16.97 -7.25 -4.93
CA ALA A 65 16.67 -8.34 -4.00
C ALA A 65 17.15 -9.70 -4.53
N ARG A 66 17.17 -9.89 -5.86
CA ARG A 66 17.72 -11.08 -6.50
C ARG A 66 19.24 -11.11 -6.36
N SER A 67 19.95 -10.04 -6.71
CA SER A 67 21.41 -9.98 -6.62
C SER A 67 21.94 -10.16 -5.19
N LEU A 68 21.22 -9.64 -4.18
CA LEU A 68 21.54 -9.86 -2.76
C LEU A 68 21.38 -11.32 -2.33
N ARG A 69 20.38 -12.04 -2.86
CA ARG A 69 20.17 -13.46 -2.56
C ARG A 69 21.20 -14.36 -3.24
N ASP A 70 21.56 -14.01 -4.48
CA ASP A 70 22.49 -14.78 -5.30
C ASP A 70 23.96 -14.52 -4.90
N GLY A 71 24.20 -13.47 -4.11
CA GLY A 71 25.53 -13.10 -3.60
C GLY A 71 26.32 -12.18 -4.53
N ASP A 72 25.74 -11.79 -5.67
CA ASP A 72 26.31 -10.83 -6.62
C ASP A 72 26.42 -9.42 -6.03
N THR A 73 25.59 -9.11 -5.02
CA THR A 73 25.67 -7.88 -4.24
C THR A 73 25.89 -8.21 -2.77
N SER A 74 26.89 -7.57 -2.15
CA SER A 74 27.15 -7.71 -0.72
C SER A 74 26.10 -6.95 0.09
N TRP A 75 25.59 -7.54 1.17
CA TRP A 75 24.73 -6.82 2.13
C TRP A 75 25.43 -5.67 2.86
N LYS A 76 26.78 -5.64 2.82
CA LYS A 76 27.59 -4.53 3.33
C LYS A 76 27.83 -3.43 2.30
N ASP A 77 27.37 -3.62 1.07
CA ASP A 77 27.49 -2.59 0.04
C ASP A 77 26.67 -1.36 0.45
N GLN A 78 27.35 -0.22 0.47
CA GLN A 78 26.76 1.03 0.90
C GLN A 78 25.73 1.53 -0.11
N GLN A 79 25.91 1.24 -1.40
CA GLN A 79 24.97 1.64 -2.45
C GLN A 79 23.66 0.84 -2.34
N ALA A 80 23.74 -0.49 -2.27
CA ALA A 80 22.58 -1.35 -2.02
C ALA A 80 21.79 -0.94 -0.77
N LEU A 81 22.48 -0.56 0.32
CA LEU A 81 21.82 -0.08 1.52
C LEU A 81 21.06 1.25 1.29
N GLN A 82 21.61 2.17 0.50
CA GLN A 82 20.93 3.44 0.19
C GLN A 82 19.69 3.21 -0.70
N GLU A 83 19.79 2.34 -1.70
CA GLU A 83 18.68 1.99 -2.58
C GLU A 83 17.52 1.37 -1.79
N ILE A 84 17.81 0.42 -0.89
CA ILE A 84 16.81 -0.17 -0.01
C ILE A 84 16.18 0.90 0.90
N LYS A 85 16.98 1.79 1.49
CA LYS A 85 16.46 2.87 2.35
C LYS A 85 15.55 3.81 1.58
N ALA A 86 15.95 4.28 0.41
CA ALA A 86 15.15 5.15 -0.44
C ALA A 86 13.81 4.50 -0.79
N ALA A 87 13.85 3.23 -1.21
CA ALA A 87 12.66 2.48 -1.57
C ALA A 87 11.71 2.21 -0.38
N ASN A 88 12.25 2.01 0.82
CA ASN A 88 11.44 1.91 2.03
C ASN A 88 10.84 3.26 2.42
N LEU A 89 11.59 4.35 2.27
CA LEU A 89 11.12 5.69 2.57
C LEU A 89 9.95 6.08 1.66
N ASP A 90 10.03 5.75 0.36
CA ASP A 90 8.93 5.98 -0.57
C ASP A 90 7.68 5.15 -0.24
N ARG A 91 7.86 3.87 0.11
CA ARG A 91 6.75 3.05 0.62
C ARG A 91 6.15 3.61 1.90
N LEU A 92 6.96 4.15 2.80
CA LEU A 92 6.48 4.78 4.03
C LEU A 92 5.73 6.08 3.74
N ARG A 93 6.17 6.91 2.77
CA ARG A 93 5.45 8.11 2.33
C ARG A 93 4.02 7.79 1.90
N ILE A 94 3.87 6.69 1.18
CA ILE A 94 2.57 6.25 0.66
C ILE A 94 1.78 5.56 1.76
N ASN A 95 2.33 4.53 2.39
CA ASN A 95 1.55 3.63 3.24
C ASN A 95 1.40 4.13 4.69
N ASN A 96 2.39 4.86 5.23
CA ASN A 96 2.45 5.28 6.62
C ASN A 96 3.13 6.66 6.81
N PRO A 97 2.61 7.74 6.20
CA PRO A 97 3.27 9.05 6.17
C PRO A 97 3.55 9.63 7.56
N LYS A 98 2.75 9.28 8.56
CA LYS A 98 2.91 9.73 9.95
C LYS A 98 4.24 9.31 10.60
N TRP A 99 5.03 8.42 10.00
CA TRP A 99 6.32 7.95 10.55
C TRP A 99 7.53 8.70 10.01
N ILE A 100 7.31 9.62 9.07
CA ILE A 100 8.38 10.31 8.33
C ILE A 100 8.15 11.83 8.24
N LEU A 101 6.99 12.30 8.70
CA LEU A 101 6.72 13.72 8.93
C LEU A 101 7.21 14.03 10.36
N GLU A 102 8.20 14.91 10.50
CA GLU A 102 8.52 15.52 11.79
C GLU A 102 7.36 16.47 12.19
N ASP A 103 7.07 16.58 13.48
CA ASP A 103 6.00 17.44 14.04
C ASP A 103 6.17 18.93 13.66
#